data_AF-A0A1W0A9U1-F1
#
_entry.id   AF-A0A1W0A9U1-F1
#
_cell.length_a   1.000
_cell.length_b   1.000
_cell.length_c   1.000
_cell.angle_alpha   90.00
_cell.angle_beta   90.00
_cell.angle_gamma   90.00
#
_symmetry.space_group_name_H-M   'P 1'
#
loop_
_entity.id
_entity.type
_entity.pdbx_description
1 polymer ?
#
loop_
_entity_poly.entity_id
_entity_poly.type
_entity_poly.pdbx_seq_one_letter_code
_entity_poly.pdbx_strand_id
1 'polypeptide(L)'
;MGRKIVHAKVQGTVQRVMFRQTVIRAMIKRDIVGGATNLRENRDQVEMTLDGDENVINEFLATLQATKPLNDWGAQVNKLTIMSTGREVNAHQVTTSNVDNRDWNPNVKFYI
;
A
#
# COMPACT_ATOMS: atom_id res chain seq x y z
N MET A 1 -11.78 4.16 -19.93
CA MET A 1 -10.82 4.15 -18.80
C MET A 1 -10.40 2.70 -18.59
N GLY A 2 -9.09 2.42 -18.63
CA GLY A 2 -8.56 1.06 -18.71
C GLY A 2 -8.31 0.50 -17.31
N ARG A 3 -8.80 -0.71 -17.04
CA ARG A 3 -8.44 -1.45 -15.82
C ARG A 3 -7.00 -1.93 -15.92
N LYS A 4 -6.23 -1.84 -14.84
CA LYS A 4 -4.81 -2.20 -14.78
C LYS A 4 -4.48 -2.90 -13.48
N ILE A 5 -3.58 -3.87 -13.56
CA ILE A 5 -2.94 -4.50 -12.39
C ILE A 5 -1.49 -4.01 -12.31
N VAL A 6 -1.09 -3.54 -11.13
CA VAL A 6 0.27 -3.09 -10.84
C VAL A 6 0.82 -3.88 -9.66
N HIS A 7 1.98 -4.51 -9.87
CA HIS A 7 2.80 -5.03 -8.79
C HIS A 7 3.89 -4.02 -8.46
N ALA A 8 4.07 -3.71 -7.18
CA ALA A 8 5.04 -2.73 -6.73
C ALA A 8 5.78 -3.22 -5.48
N LYS A 9 7.05 -2.82 -5.39
CA LYS A 9 7.83 -2.89 -4.16
C LYS A 9 8.12 -1.47 -3.70
N VAL A 10 7.77 -1.17 -2.45
CA VAL A 10 8.10 0.09 -1.81
C VAL A 10 9.21 -0.12 -0.79
N GLN A 11 10.09 0.87 -0.69
CA GLN A 11 11.18 0.89 0.26
C GLN A 11 11.18 2.20 1.06
N GLY A 12 11.40 2.13 2.38
CA GLY A 12 11.47 3.29 3.27
C GLY A 12 11.10 2.95 4.71
N THR A 13 10.52 3.89 5.45
CA THR A 13 9.92 3.60 6.75
C THR A 13 8.52 3.01 6.50
N VAL A 14 8.47 1.71 6.23
CA VAL A 14 7.23 1.04 5.77
C VAL A 14 6.84 -0.18 6.62
N GLN A 15 7.63 -0.54 7.63
CA GLN A 15 7.25 -1.59 8.58
C GLN A 15 7.23 -1.04 10.01
N ARG A 16 6.38 -1.64 10.87
CA ARG A 16 6.15 -1.20 12.26
C ARG A 16 5.61 0.23 12.43
N VAL A 17 5.09 0.81 11.35
CA VAL A 17 4.56 2.19 11.30
C VAL A 17 3.16 2.24 10.67
N MET A 18 2.36 1.18 10.86
CA MET A 18 1.00 1.06 10.30
C MET A 18 0.87 1.20 8.77
N PHE A 19 1.97 1.14 8.01
CA PHE A 19 1.97 1.34 6.56
C PHE A 19 0.92 0.52 5.82
N ARG A 20 0.86 -0.81 6.04
CA ARG A 20 -0.10 -1.70 5.35
C ARG A 20 -1.56 -1.27 5.59
N GLN A 21 -1.91 -0.86 6.80
CA GLN A 21 -3.24 -0.34 7.09
C GLN A 21 -3.47 0.98 6.34
N THR A 22 -2.51 1.91 6.41
CA THR A 22 -2.58 3.21 5.71
C THR A 22 -2.82 3.03 4.22
N VAL A 23 -1.98 2.24 3.53
CA VAL A 23 -2.10 2.09 2.07
C VAL A 23 -3.36 1.35 1.67
N ILE A 24 -3.77 0.30 2.39
CA ILE A 24 -4.97 -0.45 2.04
C ILE A 24 -6.24 0.39 2.28
N ARG A 25 -6.30 1.18 3.35
CA ARG A 25 -7.41 2.13 3.56
C ARG A 25 -7.44 3.21 2.47
N ALA A 26 -6.28 3.70 2.05
CA ALA A 26 -6.18 4.68 0.97
C ALA A 26 -6.59 4.10 -0.39
N MET A 27 -6.35 2.81 -0.63
CA MET A 27 -6.83 2.07 -1.81
C MET A 27 -8.35 1.92 -1.80
N ILE A 28 -8.96 1.53 -0.66
CA ILE A 28 -10.42 1.41 -0.51
C ILE A 28 -11.11 2.75 -0.83
N LYS A 29 -10.59 3.87 -0.30
CA LYS A 29 -11.14 5.22 -0.56
C LYS A 29 -11.12 5.61 -2.05
N ARG A 30 -10.30 4.95 -2.85
CA ARG A 30 -10.09 5.21 -4.28
C ARG A 30 -10.63 4.09 -5.17
N ASP A 31 -11.40 3.16 -4.62
CA ASP A 31 -11.93 2.01 -5.36
C ASP A 31 -10.85 1.15 -6.04
N ILE A 32 -9.66 1.06 -5.42
CA ILE A 32 -8.58 0.17 -5.83
C ILE A 32 -8.70 -1.12 -5.01
N VAL A 33 -8.82 -2.26 -5.68
CA VAL A 33 -8.68 -3.58 -5.04
C VAL A 33 -7.18 -3.84 -4.88
N GLY A 34 -6.73 -4.21 -3.67
CA GLY A 34 -5.30 -4.31 -3.45
C GLY A 34 -4.86 -5.09 -2.22
N GLY A 35 -3.57 -5.37 -2.18
CA GLY A 35 -2.91 -6.14 -1.12
C GLY A 35 -1.52 -5.59 -0.80
N ALA A 36 -1.07 -5.79 0.45
CA ALA A 36 0.23 -5.36 0.94
C ALA A 36 0.84 -6.41 1.89
N THR A 37 2.14 -6.68 1.75
CA THR A 37 2.88 -7.70 2.52
C THR A 37 4.24 -7.20 2.96
N ASN A 38 4.54 -7.31 4.25
CA ASN A 38 5.87 -7.03 4.77
C ASN A 38 6.83 -8.13 4.33
N LEU A 39 7.95 -7.76 3.71
CA LEU A 39 9.02 -8.70 3.42
C LEU A 39 9.83 -8.92 4.70
N ARG A 40 9.73 -10.11 5.30
CA ARG A 40 10.36 -10.40 6.61
C ARG A 40 11.88 -10.31 6.57
N GLU A 41 12.48 -10.69 5.45
CA GLU A 41 13.92 -10.64 5.25
C GLU A 41 14.43 -9.23 4.97
N ASN A 42 13.53 -8.30 4.62
CA ASN A 42 13.90 -6.92 4.41
C ASN A 42 12.94 -5.93 5.08
N ARG A 43 13.33 -5.46 6.26
CA ARG A 43 12.50 -4.65 7.16
C ARG A 43 12.12 -3.28 6.61
N ASP A 44 12.83 -2.79 5.59
CA ASP A 44 12.53 -1.53 4.93
C ASP A 44 11.67 -1.70 3.66
N GLN A 45 11.20 -2.92 3.36
CA GLN A 45 10.42 -3.21 2.14
C GLN A 45 9.03 -3.76 2.39
N VAL A 46 8.09 -3.35 1.55
CA VAL A 46 6.74 -3.91 1.46
C VAL A 46 6.44 -4.19 -0.02
N GLU A 47 5.85 -5.34 -0.29
CA GLU A 47 5.30 -5.70 -1.60
C GLU A 47 3.82 -5.37 -1.64
N MET A 48 3.34 -4.80 -2.74
CA MET A 48 1.94 -4.42 -2.93
C MET A 48 1.45 -4.79 -4.33
N THR A 49 0.17 -5.11 -4.42
CA THR A 49 -0.56 -5.29 -5.68
C THR A 49 -1.79 -4.40 -5.69
N LEU A 50 -2.01 -3.72 -6.80
CA LEU A 50 -3.13 -2.81 -7.05
C LEU A 50 -3.88 -3.26 -8.30
N ASP A 51 -5.19 -3.30 -8.26
CA ASP A 51 -6.08 -3.63 -9.36
C ASP A 51 -7.25 -2.64 -9.38
N GLY A 52 -7.40 -1.90 -10.47
CA GLY A 52 -8.37 -0.82 -10.56
C GLY A 52 -8.20 0.01 -11.83
N ASP A 53 -8.81 1.20 -11.85
CA ASP A 53 -8.64 2.14 -12.95
C ASP A 53 -7.20 2.65 -13.05
N GLU A 54 -6.65 2.68 -14.27
CA GLU A 54 -5.26 3.07 -14.51
C GLU A 54 -4.94 4.49 -14.04
N ASN A 55 -5.83 5.46 -14.26
CA ASN A 55 -5.56 6.85 -13.87
C ASN A 55 -5.55 6.97 -12.34
N VAL A 56 -6.50 6.30 -11.68
CA VAL A 56 -6.59 6.27 -10.22
C VAL A 56 -5.37 5.59 -9.59
N ILE A 57 -4.88 4.48 -10.18
CA ILE A 57 -3.64 3.83 -9.74
C ILE A 57 -2.44 4.77 -9.93
N ASN A 58 -2.29 5.38 -11.10
CA ASN A 58 -1.15 6.25 -11.38
C ASN A 58 -1.13 7.46 -10.43
N GLU A 59 -2.28 8.08 -10.16
CA GLU A 59 -2.42 9.16 -9.17
C GLU A 59 -2.05 8.66 -7.78
N PHE A 60 -2.59 7.51 -7.36
CA PHE A 60 -2.27 6.92 -6.05
C PHE A 60 -0.78 6.67 -5.86
N LEU A 61 -0.09 6.13 -6.86
CA LEU A 61 1.36 5.89 -6.80
C LEU A 61 2.16 7.20 -6.73
N ALA A 62 1.72 8.25 -7.41
CA ALA A 62 2.33 9.58 -7.33
C ALA A 62 2.13 10.20 -5.92
N THR A 63 0.92 10.17 -5.38
CA THR A 63 0.63 10.64 -4.02
C THR A 63 1.43 9.86 -2.98
N LEU A 64 1.57 8.54 -3.15
CA LEU A 64 2.32 7.67 -2.26
C LEU A 64 3.81 8.04 -2.16
N GLN A 65 4.42 8.50 -3.26
CA GLN A 65 5.81 8.98 -3.26
C GLN A 65 5.95 10.42 -2.71
N ALA A 66 4.98 11.28 -3.00
CA ALA A 66 5.03 12.70 -2.65
C ALA A 66 4.72 12.96 -1.16
N THR A 67 3.85 12.15 -0.57
CA THR A 67 3.33 12.38 0.80
C THR A 67 4.31 11.86 1.85
N LYS A 68 4.86 12.76 2.66
CA LYS A 68 5.86 12.44 3.70
C LYS A 68 5.55 13.23 4.99
N PRO A 69 5.17 12.55 6.10
CA PRO A 69 4.83 11.14 6.21
C PRO A 69 3.41 10.83 5.67
N LEU A 70 3.09 9.56 5.50
CA LEU A 70 1.78 9.02 5.10
C LEU A 70 0.80 8.89 6.27
N ASN A 71 1.33 8.79 7.49
CA ASN A 71 0.57 8.76 8.73
C ASN A 71 1.37 9.37 9.88
N ASP A 72 0.73 9.58 11.01
CA ASP A 72 1.34 10.13 12.23
C ASP A 72 2.34 9.17 12.91
N TRP A 73 2.49 7.94 12.43
CA TRP A 73 3.52 6.98 12.85
C TRP A 73 4.81 7.09 12.03
N GLY A 74 4.89 8.07 11.11
CA GLY A 74 6.09 8.35 10.33
C GLY A 74 6.29 7.42 9.12
N ALA A 75 5.24 6.76 8.65
CA ALA A 75 5.34 5.93 7.45
C ALA A 75 5.74 6.76 6.23
N GLN A 76 6.72 6.35 5.45
CA GLN A 76 7.17 7.08 4.27
C GLN A 76 7.75 6.14 3.21
N VAL A 77 7.48 6.46 1.94
CA VAL A 77 8.09 5.76 0.79
C VAL A 77 9.24 6.62 0.27
N ASN A 78 10.44 6.05 0.27
CA ASN A 78 11.64 6.67 -0.28
C ASN A 78 11.90 6.21 -1.71
N LYS A 79 11.54 4.96 -2.02
CA LYS A 79 11.68 4.38 -3.36
C LYS A 79 10.48 3.50 -3.65
N LEU A 80 10.00 3.56 -4.88
CA LEU A 80 8.91 2.74 -5.40
C LEU A 80 9.38 2.12 -6.71
N THR A 81 9.24 0.81 -6.82
CA THR A 81 9.68 0.01 -7.97
C THR A 81 8.51 -0.79 -8.50
N ILE A 82 8.10 -0.53 -9.74
CA ILE A 82 7.12 -1.35 -10.44
C ILE A 82 7.77 -2.67 -10.84
N MET A 83 7.09 -3.78 -10.61
CA MET A 83 7.56 -5.13 -10.90
C MET A 83 6.76 -5.71 -12.07
N SER A 84 7.42 -6.52 -12.90
CA SER A 84 6.77 -7.23 -14.02
C SER A 84 5.86 -8.36 -13.54
N THR A 85 6.12 -8.88 -12.34
CA THR A 85 5.35 -9.94 -11.68
C THR A 85 5.26 -9.66 -10.18
N GLY A 86 4.26 -10.22 -9.52
CA GLY A 86 4.09 -10.10 -8.07
C GLY A 86 3.01 -11.05 -7.57
N ARG A 87 2.68 -10.94 -6.28
CA ARG A 87 1.60 -11.73 -5.69
C ARG A 87 0.23 -11.27 -6.18
N GLU A 88 -0.70 -12.21 -6.27
CA GLU A 88 -2.12 -11.89 -6.39
C GLU A 88 -2.61 -11.14 -5.14
N VAL A 89 -3.66 -10.32 -5.29
CA VAL A 89 -4.24 -9.54 -4.18
C VAL A 89 -4.51 -10.42 -2.96
N ASN A 90 -5.18 -11.57 -3.15
CA ASN A 90 -5.57 -12.47 -2.06
C ASN A 90 -4.40 -13.23 -1.41
N ALA A 91 -3.23 -13.24 -2.04
CA ALA A 91 -2.01 -13.84 -1.48
C ALA A 91 -1.25 -12.89 -0.54
N HIS A 92 -1.67 -11.62 -0.44
CA HIS A 92 -1.07 -10.68 0.50
C HIS A 92 -1.58 -10.86 1.93
N GLN A 93 -0.71 -10.50 2.88
CA GLN A 93 -1.05 -10.48 4.31
C GLN A 93 -2.26 -9.58 4.59
N VAL A 94 -2.23 -8.33 4.13
CA VAL A 94 -3.33 -7.37 4.31
C VAL A 94 -3.91 -7.04 2.95
N THR A 95 -5.22 -7.09 2.82
CA THR A 95 -5.96 -6.81 1.59
C THR A 95 -7.11 -5.87 1.87
N THR A 96 -7.67 -5.28 0.81
CA THR A 96 -8.90 -4.49 0.90
C THR A 96 -10.08 -5.30 1.46
N SER A 97 -10.07 -6.62 1.31
CA SER A 97 -11.10 -7.54 1.83
C SER A 97 -10.89 -7.98 3.29
N ASN A 98 -9.68 -7.83 3.85
CA ASN A 98 -9.37 -8.36 5.20
C ASN A 98 -8.84 -7.31 6.17
N VAL A 99 -8.67 -6.05 5.74
CA VAL A 99 -8.10 -5.00 6.60
C VAL A 99 -8.95 -4.75 7.84
N ASP A 100 -10.27 -4.90 7.76
CA ASP A 100 -11.18 -4.75 8.90
C ASP A 100 -11.12 -5.93 9.88
N ASN A 101 -10.60 -7.08 9.47
CA ASN A 101 -10.54 -8.30 10.29
C ASN A 101 -9.25 -8.37 11.14
N ARG A 102 -8.57 -7.24 11.34
CA ARG A 102 -7.27 -7.14 12.00
C ARG A 102 -7.33 -6.09 13.10
N ASP A 103 -6.71 -6.41 14.23
CA ASP A 103 -6.59 -5.49 15.37
C ASP A 103 -5.52 -4.42 15.09
N TRP A 104 -5.97 -3.31 14.50
CA TRP A 104 -5.15 -2.13 14.28
C TRP A 104 -5.23 -1.16 15.46
N ASN A 105 -4.24 -0.26 15.56
CA ASN A 105 -4.39 0.87 16.45
C ASN A 105 -5.47 1.82 15.89
N PRO A 106 -6.56 2.10 16.63
CA PRO A 106 -7.66 2.92 16.13
C PRO A 106 -7.30 4.41 16.05
N ASN A 107 -6.20 4.84 16.69
CA ASN A 107 -5.82 6.25 16.82
C ASN A 107 -4.81 6.72 15.77
N VAL A 108 -4.53 5.92 14.74
CA VAL A 108 -3.63 6.33 13.65
C VAL A 108 -4.30 7.40 12.78
N LYS A 109 -3.60 8.50 12.52
CA LYS A 109 -4.05 9.55 11.60
C LYS A 109 -3.41 9.34 10.23
N PHE A 110 -4.22 9.33 9.18
CA PHE A 110 -3.76 9.15 7.80
C PHE A 110 -3.69 10.51 7.07
N TYR A 111 -2.64 10.69 6.26
CA TYR A 111 -2.42 11.90 5.46
C TYR A 111 -2.55 11.66 3.95
N ILE A 112 -2.98 10.46 3.56
CA ILE A 112 -3.16 9.98 2.18
C ILE A 112 -4.59 9.50 1.92
#